data_AF-A0A0B8QE46-F1
#
_entry.id   AF-A0A0B8QE46-F1
#
_cell.length_a   1.000
_cell.length_b   1.000
_cell.length_c   1.000
_cell.angle_alpha   90.00
_cell.angle_beta   90.00
_cell.angle_gamma   90.00
#
_symmetry.space_group_name_H-M   'P 1'
#
loop_
_entity.id
_entity.type
_entity.pdbx_description
1 polymer ?
#
loop_
_entity_poly.entity_id
_entity_poly.type
_entity_poly.pdbx_seq_one_letter_code
_entity_poly.pdbx_strand_id
1 'polypeptide(L)'
;MIAEAIVGNGDRAYEYYRQINPASKNDSLDVFESEPYCYPQNILGDEHPQFGLGRNAWLSGTSSWTYVAGTQWILGVRPEMDGLIVDPCIPRDWPEFKVRRKFRGATYHIQVSNPNGVSKGVLEMRLNGDLIEGNKLPVRTQGEHQVEVILAKPERASDSPLLSSPVIKRTDLT
;
A
#
# COMPACT_ATOMS: atom_id res chain seq x y z
N MET A 1 -3.94 -9.39 1.25
CA MET A 1 -3.14 -8.23 0.77
C MET A 1 -3.57 -6.90 1.41
N ILE A 2 -4.82 -6.44 1.30
CA ILE A 2 -5.23 -5.13 1.89
C ILE A 2 -5.04 -5.09 3.42
N ALA A 3 -5.40 -6.15 4.13
CA ALA A 3 -5.21 -6.23 5.58
C ALA A 3 -3.72 -6.06 6.00
N GLU A 4 -2.80 -6.75 5.29
CA GLU A 4 -1.35 -6.58 5.50
C GLU A 4 -0.93 -5.13 5.24
N ALA A 5 -1.45 -4.51 4.17
CA ALA A 5 -1.17 -3.12 3.86
C ALA A 5 -1.67 -2.15 4.95
N ILE A 6 -2.83 -2.43 5.55
CA ILE A 6 -3.38 -1.66 6.68
C ILE A 6 -2.44 -1.72 7.88
N VAL A 7 -1.98 -2.91 8.26
CA VAL A 7 -1.08 -3.12 9.41
C VAL A 7 0.39 -2.78 9.12
N GLY A 8 0.72 -2.34 7.90
CA GLY A 8 2.05 -1.86 7.54
C GLY A 8 3.03 -2.93 7.05
N ASN A 9 2.55 -4.12 6.69
CA ASN A 9 3.36 -5.22 6.19
C ASN A 9 3.35 -5.29 4.66
N GLY A 10 4.12 -4.39 4.03
CA GLY A 10 4.16 -4.26 2.57
C GLY A 10 4.79 -5.47 1.85
N ASP A 11 5.77 -6.14 2.48
CA ASP A 11 6.37 -7.36 1.94
C ASP A 11 5.31 -8.46 1.76
N ARG A 12 4.57 -8.80 2.84
CA ARG A 12 3.49 -9.82 2.76
C ARG A 12 2.33 -9.36 1.87
N ALA A 13 1.98 -8.07 1.89
CA ALA A 13 0.92 -7.53 1.04
C ALA A 13 1.23 -7.78 -0.44
N TYR A 14 2.47 -7.53 -0.86
CA TYR A 14 2.92 -7.71 -2.23
C TYR A 14 3.17 -9.19 -2.57
N GLU A 15 3.69 -9.98 -1.63
CA GLU A 15 3.83 -11.43 -1.80
C GLU A 15 2.49 -12.06 -2.19
N TYR A 16 1.43 -11.82 -1.41
CA TYR A 16 0.09 -12.33 -1.73
C TYR A 16 -0.45 -11.79 -3.05
N TYR A 17 -0.20 -10.51 -3.36
CA TYR A 17 -0.60 -9.93 -4.65
C TYR A 17 0.07 -10.67 -5.81
N ARG A 18 1.37 -10.95 -5.71
CA ARG A 18 2.15 -11.68 -6.72
C ARG A 18 1.71 -13.13 -6.86
N GLN A 19 1.45 -13.83 -5.75
CA GLN A 19 1.09 -15.26 -5.77
C GLN A 19 -0.12 -15.58 -6.67
N ILE A 20 -1.08 -14.66 -6.78
CA ILE A 20 -2.28 -14.83 -7.61
C ILE A 20 -2.26 -14.02 -8.91
N ASN A 21 -1.21 -13.21 -9.15
CA ASN A 21 -1.14 -12.35 -10.32
C ASN A 21 -0.82 -13.19 -11.59
N PRO A 22 -1.68 -13.19 -12.61
CA PRO A 22 -1.48 -13.94 -13.86
C PRO A 22 -0.15 -13.64 -14.53
N ALA A 23 0.33 -12.39 -14.46
CA ALA A 23 1.61 -12.00 -15.06
C ALA A 23 2.82 -12.69 -14.40
N SER A 24 2.65 -13.25 -13.20
CA SER A 24 3.68 -14.06 -12.52
C SER A 24 3.65 -15.54 -12.93
N LYS A 25 2.69 -15.96 -13.75
CA LYS A 25 2.44 -17.36 -14.11
C LYS A 25 2.91 -17.75 -15.52
N ASN A 26 3.49 -16.80 -16.26
CA ASN A 26 4.02 -17.04 -17.61
C ASN A 26 5.03 -18.19 -17.67
N ASP A 27 5.85 -18.35 -16.63
CA ASP A 27 6.89 -19.39 -16.57
C ASP A 27 6.34 -20.75 -16.08
N SER A 28 5.05 -20.83 -15.73
CA SER A 28 4.40 -22.03 -15.19
C SER A 28 3.03 -22.27 -15.86
N LEU A 29 2.91 -21.95 -17.14
CA LEU A 29 1.64 -22.04 -17.88
C LEU A 29 1.08 -23.46 -17.95
N ASP A 30 1.94 -24.48 -18.05
CA ASP A 30 1.52 -25.89 -18.07
C ASP A 30 0.83 -26.31 -16.76
N VAL A 31 1.14 -25.64 -15.65
CA VAL A 31 0.48 -25.85 -14.36
C VAL A 31 -0.75 -24.94 -14.22
N PHE A 32 -0.62 -23.68 -14.62
CA PHE A 32 -1.67 -22.68 -14.43
C PHE A 32 -2.88 -22.91 -15.35
N GLU A 33 -2.67 -23.42 -16.57
CA GLU A 33 -3.67 -23.70 -17.62
C GLU A 33 -4.82 -22.67 -17.73
N SER A 34 -4.50 -21.39 -17.53
CA SER A 34 -5.41 -20.26 -17.70
C SER A 34 -4.63 -19.08 -18.30
N GLU A 35 -5.34 -18.08 -18.79
CA GLU A 35 -4.76 -16.95 -19.50
C GLU A 35 -3.85 -16.12 -18.57
N PRO A 36 -2.56 -15.93 -18.89
CA PRO A 36 -1.60 -15.27 -18.00
C PRO A 36 -1.73 -13.73 -17.96
N TYR A 37 -2.86 -13.22 -18.43
CA TYR A 37 -3.16 -11.79 -18.52
C TYR A 37 -4.52 -11.42 -17.91
N CYS A 38 -5.31 -12.39 -17.45
CA CYS A 38 -6.55 -12.14 -16.73
C CYS A 38 -6.66 -13.03 -15.49
N TYR A 39 -7.34 -12.55 -14.46
CA TYR A 39 -7.48 -13.31 -13.22
C TYR A 39 -8.52 -14.43 -13.36
N PRO A 40 -8.22 -15.65 -12.90
CA PRO A 40 -9.21 -16.69 -12.67
C PRO A 40 -10.02 -16.42 -11.40
N GLN A 41 -11.20 -17.04 -11.30
CA GLN A 41 -11.98 -17.04 -10.07
C GLN A 41 -11.31 -17.87 -8.98
N ASN A 42 -10.70 -19.01 -9.34
CA ASN A 42 -10.03 -19.91 -8.41
C ASN A 42 -8.73 -20.47 -8.99
N ILE A 43 -7.84 -20.84 -8.08
CA ILE A 43 -6.63 -21.63 -8.32
C ILE A 43 -6.72 -22.82 -7.36
N LEU A 44 -6.53 -24.04 -7.86
CA LEU A 44 -6.66 -25.23 -7.02
C LEU A 44 -5.57 -25.26 -5.94
N GLY A 45 -6.00 -25.53 -4.70
CA GLY A 45 -5.14 -25.61 -3.52
C GLY A 45 -4.27 -26.87 -3.49
N ASP A 46 -3.32 -26.89 -2.56
CA ASP A 46 -2.29 -27.95 -2.41
C ASP A 46 -2.88 -29.31 -2.01
N GLU A 47 -4.10 -29.32 -1.48
CA GLU A 47 -4.88 -30.53 -1.23
C GLU A 47 -5.41 -31.21 -2.51
N HIS A 48 -5.32 -30.57 -3.68
CA HIS A 48 -5.80 -31.12 -4.95
C HIS A 48 -4.65 -31.65 -5.82
N PRO A 49 -4.79 -32.80 -6.52
CA PRO A 49 -3.74 -33.36 -7.38
C PRO A 49 -3.23 -32.43 -8.50
N GLN A 50 -4.05 -31.45 -8.89
CA GLN A 50 -3.74 -30.43 -9.90
C GLN A 50 -3.48 -29.06 -9.23
N PHE A 51 -2.71 -29.04 -8.15
CA PHE A 51 -2.34 -27.81 -7.45
C PHE A 51 -1.81 -26.74 -8.42
N GLY A 52 -2.29 -25.49 -8.26
CA GLY A 52 -1.86 -24.36 -9.08
C GLY A 52 -2.69 -24.13 -10.35
N LEU A 53 -3.62 -25.03 -10.67
CA LEU A 53 -4.49 -24.93 -11.83
C LEU A 53 -5.55 -23.83 -11.69
N GLY A 54 -5.60 -22.91 -12.65
CA GLY A 54 -6.60 -21.82 -12.73
C GLY A 54 -7.87 -22.24 -13.47
N ARG A 55 -9.05 -21.83 -12.97
CA ARG A 55 -10.35 -22.05 -13.64
C ARG A 55 -11.26 -20.82 -13.55
N ASN A 56 -12.28 -20.80 -14.41
CA ASN A 56 -13.29 -19.75 -14.49
C ASN A 56 -12.67 -18.35 -14.66
N ALA A 57 -11.89 -18.19 -15.73
CA ALA A 57 -11.24 -16.94 -16.09
C ALA A 57 -12.23 -15.81 -16.45
N TRP A 58 -11.69 -14.59 -16.53
CA TRP A 58 -12.37 -13.36 -16.93
C TRP A 58 -13.40 -12.80 -15.95
N LEU A 59 -14.53 -13.49 -15.77
CA LEU A 59 -15.72 -12.93 -15.14
C LEU A 59 -15.71 -13.11 -13.61
N SER A 60 -14.67 -12.58 -12.98
CA SER A 60 -14.49 -12.60 -11.52
C SER A 60 -14.25 -11.21 -10.94
N GLY A 61 -14.80 -10.96 -9.75
CA GLY A 61 -14.49 -9.78 -8.94
C GLY A 61 -13.03 -9.68 -8.51
N THR A 62 -12.24 -10.76 -8.68
CA THR A 62 -10.78 -10.76 -8.43
C THR A 62 -10.10 -9.60 -9.15
N SER A 63 -10.46 -9.31 -10.41
CA SER A 63 -9.87 -8.21 -11.18
C SER A 63 -10.08 -6.85 -10.51
N SER A 64 -11.30 -6.57 -10.06
CA SER A 64 -11.63 -5.30 -9.36
C SER A 64 -10.90 -5.20 -8.02
N TRP A 65 -10.91 -6.27 -7.21
CA TRP A 65 -10.32 -6.24 -5.87
C TRP A 65 -8.79 -6.19 -5.90
N THR A 66 -8.15 -6.86 -6.85
CA THR A 66 -6.69 -6.79 -7.04
C THR A 66 -6.28 -5.42 -7.58
N TYR A 67 -7.07 -4.80 -8.46
CA TYR A 67 -6.85 -3.42 -8.89
C TYR A 67 -6.90 -2.45 -7.70
N VAL A 68 -7.93 -2.56 -6.84
CA VAL A 68 -8.04 -1.76 -5.61
C VAL A 68 -6.85 -2.01 -4.69
N ALA A 69 -6.50 -3.27 -4.42
CA ALA A 69 -5.39 -3.61 -3.54
C ALA A 69 -4.05 -3.08 -4.05
N GLY A 70 -3.74 -3.31 -5.34
CA GLY A 70 -2.50 -2.85 -5.96
C GLY A 70 -2.39 -1.33 -5.99
N THR A 71 -3.42 -0.64 -6.50
CA THR A 71 -3.35 0.80 -6.74
C THR A 71 -3.60 1.65 -5.49
N GLN A 72 -4.54 1.26 -4.63
CA GLN A 72 -5.02 2.09 -3.53
C GLN A 72 -4.37 1.74 -2.18
N TRP A 73 -3.88 0.50 -2.01
CA TRP A 73 -3.38 0.01 -0.72
C TRP A 73 -1.90 -0.34 -0.74
N ILE A 74 -1.39 -0.97 -1.80
CA ILE A 74 0.04 -1.25 -1.95
C ILE A 74 0.76 0.02 -2.43
N LEU A 75 0.38 0.54 -3.61
CA LEU A 75 0.89 1.84 -4.09
C LEU A 75 0.34 3.02 -3.27
N GLY A 76 -0.77 2.82 -2.55
CA GLY A 76 -1.27 3.78 -1.56
C GLY A 76 -2.00 4.99 -2.12
N VAL A 77 -2.37 5.01 -3.41
CA VAL A 77 -3.01 6.18 -4.06
C VAL A 77 -4.53 6.01 -4.07
N ARG A 78 -5.20 6.59 -3.07
CA ARG A 78 -6.64 6.35 -2.84
C ARG A 78 -7.45 7.65 -2.80
N PRO A 79 -8.54 7.75 -3.59
CA PRO A 79 -9.39 8.94 -3.58
C PRO A 79 -10.22 9.02 -2.30
N GLU A 80 -10.31 10.20 -1.70
CA GLU A 80 -11.23 10.52 -0.60
C GLU A 80 -12.18 11.66 -1.01
N MET A 81 -13.16 11.96 -0.15
CA MET A 81 -14.18 12.99 -0.42
C MET A 81 -13.56 14.38 -0.59
N ASP A 82 -12.53 14.72 0.17
CA ASP A 82 -11.91 16.05 0.23
C ASP A 82 -10.45 16.06 -0.25
N GLY A 83 -9.94 14.96 -0.82
CA GLY A 83 -8.57 14.90 -1.28
C GLY A 83 -8.17 13.60 -1.95
N LEU A 84 -6.87 13.49 -2.26
CA LEU A 84 -6.23 12.28 -2.76
C LEU A 84 -5.17 11.84 -1.76
N ILE A 85 -5.37 10.69 -1.12
CA ILE A 85 -4.38 10.15 -0.21
C ILE A 85 -3.23 9.52 -1.01
N VAL A 86 -2.01 9.72 -0.51
CA VAL A 86 -0.81 9.00 -0.92
C VAL A 86 -0.18 8.39 0.34
N ASP A 87 -0.47 7.11 0.59
CA ASP A 87 -0.01 6.38 1.79
C ASP A 87 0.43 4.96 1.39
N PRO A 88 1.63 4.84 0.79
CA PRO A 88 2.13 3.57 0.25
C PRO A 88 2.40 2.54 1.35
N CYS A 89 2.12 1.27 1.05
CA CYS A 89 2.54 0.12 1.84
C CYS A 89 3.21 -0.91 0.93
N ILE A 90 4.52 -0.78 0.75
CA ILE A 90 5.30 -1.43 -0.30
C ILE A 90 6.34 -2.41 0.28
N PRO A 91 6.89 -3.31 -0.55
CA PRO A 91 8.08 -4.07 -0.18
C PRO A 91 9.24 -3.17 0.24
N ARG A 92 10.04 -3.63 1.21
CA ARG A 92 11.18 -2.85 1.73
C ARG A 92 12.31 -2.68 0.73
N ASP A 93 12.40 -3.58 -0.24
CA ASP A 93 13.42 -3.59 -1.29
C ASP A 93 13.10 -2.63 -2.45
N TRP A 94 11.92 -2.00 -2.47
CA TRP A 94 11.57 -1.00 -3.48
C TRP A 94 12.19 0.35 -3.13
N PRO A 95 13.18 0.86 -3.90
CA PRO A 95 13.84 2.12 -3.61
C PRO A 95 12.97 3.33 -3.98
N GLU A 96 12.18 3.21 -5.05
CA GLU A 96 11.27 4.25 -5.52
C GLU A 96 10.20 3.67 -6.47
N PHE A 97 9.13 4.42 -6.69
CA PHE A 97 8.19 4.20 -7.80
C PHE A 97 7.49 5.50 -8.21
N LYS A 98 6.86 5.48 -9.39
CA LYS A 98 6.11 6.62 -9.93
C LYS A 98 4.68 6.24 -10.30
N VAL A 99 3.73 7.11 -10.01
CA VAL A 99 2.31 6.97 -10.37
C VAL A 99 1.83 8.24 -11.08
N ARG A 100 1.19 8.07 -12.24
CA ARG A 100 0.42 9.13 -12.88
C ARG A 100 -1.06 8.90 -12.59
N ARG A 101 -1.68 9.78 -11.80
CA ARG A 101 -3.08 9.67 -11.39
C ARG A 101 -3.89 10.87 -11.87
N LYS A 102 -4.83 10.66 -12.78
CA LYS A 102 -5.89 11.64 -13.06
C LYS A 102 -6.94 11.61 -11.95
N PHE A 103 -7.23 12.72 -11.31
CA PHE A 103 -8.22 12.82 -10.24
C PHE A 103 -8.93 14.19 -10.28
N ARG A 104 -10.26 14.16 -10.42
CA ARG A 104 -11.15 15.34 -10.40
C ARG A 104 -10.76 16.48 -11.37
N GLY A 105 -10.23 16.14 -12.54
CA GLY A 105 -9.89 17.11 -13.60
C GLY A 105 -8.41 17.51 -13.64
N ALA A 106 -7.64 17.20 -12.60
CA ALA A 106 -6.18 17.37 -12.58
C ALA A 106 -5.44 16.04 -12.76
N THR A 107 -4.17 16.11 -13.15
CA THR A 107 -3.24 14.98 -13.16
C THR A 107 -2.17 15.19 -12.09
N TYR A 108 -1.93 14.17 -11.28
CA TYR A 108 -0.88 14.14 -10.27
C TYR A 108 0.22 13.18 -10.72
N HIS A 109 1.45 13.68 -10.78
CA HIS A 109 2.67 12.91 -11.00
C HIS A 109 3.32 12.66 -9.65
N ILE A 110 3.06 11.48 -9.10
CA ILE A 110 3.51 11.10 -7.76
C ILE A 110 4.81 10.33 -7.90
N GLN A 111 5.89 10.83 -7.32
CA GLN A 111 7.14 10.11 -7.11
C GLN A 111 7.28 9.77 -5.64
N VAL A 112 7.45 8.49 -5.34
CA VAL A 112 7.66 7.98 -3.99
C VAL A 112 9.09 7.46 -3.88
N SER A 113 9.82 7.93 -2.88
CA SER A 113 11.19 7.50 -2.56
C SER A 113 11.24 6.82 -1.20
N ASN A 114 11.97 5.72 -1.08
CA ASN A 114 12.10 4.90 0.12
C ASN A 114 13.56 4.71 0.53
N PRO A 115 14.28 5.78 0.91
CA PRO A 115 15.71 5.71 1.18
C PRO A 115 16.07 4.82 2.38
N ASN A 116 15.11 4.57 3.27
CA ASN A 116 15.30 3.81 4.51
C ASN A 116 14.79 2.36 4.43
N GLY A 117 14.31 1.91 3.26
CA GLY A 117 13.78 0.56 3.07
C GLY A 117 12.66 0.20 4.04
N VAL A 118 11.71 1.12 4.25
CA VAL A 118 10.54 0.89 5.11
C VAL A 118 9.37 0.38 4.29
N SER A 119 8.43 -0.32 4.91
CA SER A 119 7.22 -0.73 4.20
C SER A 119 6.16 0.35 4.13
N LYS A 120 6.04 1.19 5.16
CA LYS A 120 4.98 2.19 5.29
C LYS A 120 5.43 3.35 6.17
N GLY A 121 4.83 4.51 5.94
CA GLY A 121 5.03 5.74 6.71
C GLY A 121 5.53 6.86 5.82
N VAL A 122 4.70 7.88 5.61
CA VAL A 122 5.07 9.09 4.87
C VAL A 122 5.75 10.05 5.83
N LEU A 123 7.04 10.31 5.61
CA LEU A 123 7.80 11.31 6.35
C LEU A 123 7.49 12.72 5.84
N GLU A 124 7.48 12.88 4.52
CA GLU A 124 7.38 14.17 3.87
C GLU A 124 6.58 14.01 2.57
N MET A 125 5.70 14.98 2.30
CA MET A 125 4.98 15.08 1.03
C MET A 125 4.99 16.53 0.54
N ARG A 126 5.37 16.75 -0.72
CA ARG A 126 5.36 18.06 -1.37
C ARG A 126 4.44 18.07 -2.57
N LEU A 127 3.77 19.19 -2.82
CA LEU A 127 2.96 19.47 -4.00
C LEU A 127 3.55 20.67 -4.72
N ASN A 128 4.16 20.46 -5.89
CA ASN A 128 4.89 21.47 -6.66
C ASN A 128 5.97 22.21 -5.84
N GLY A 129 6.65 21.48 -4.94
CA GLY A 129 7.68 22.02 -4.05
C GLY A 129 7.17 22.47 -2.68
N ASP A 130 5.89 22.78 -2.54
CA ASP A 130 5.29 23.21 -1.27
C ASP A 130 5.01 22.02 -0.35
N LEU A 131 5.39 22.11 0.92
CA LEU A 131 5.15 21.06 1.91
C LEU A 131 3.64 20.91 2.20
N ILE A 132 3.18 19.67 2.23
CA ILE A 132 1.82 19.29 2.62
C ILE A 132 1.87 18.56 3.96
N GLU A 133 1.01 18.97 4.89
CA GLU A 133 0.86 18.26 6.16
C GLU A 133 0.14 16.93 5.96
N GLY A 134 0.71 15.86 6.54
CA GLY A 134 0.15 14.51 6.45
C GLY A 134 0.32 13.87 5.07
N ASN A 135 -0.66 13.07 4.68
CA ASN A 135 -0.61 12.22 3.49
C ASN A 135 -1.78 12.45 2.52
N LYS A 136 -2.52 13.55 2.67
CA LYS A 136 -3.68 13.90 1.84
C LYS A 136 -3.40 15.12 0.98
N LEU A 137 -3.38 14.93 -0.34
CA LEU A 137 -3.29 16.02 -1.29
C LEU A 137 -4.64 16.75 -1.39
N PRO A 138 -4.65 18.09 -1.48
CA PRO A 138 -5.86 18.85 -1.71
C PRO A 138 -6.41 18.60 -3.13
N VAL A 139 -7.72 18.78 -3.31
CA VAL A 139 -8.36 18.67 -4.62
C VAL A 139 -7.93 19.82 -5.53
N ARG A 140 -7.38 19.47 -6.69
CA ARG A 140 -7.19 20.34 -7.86
C ARG A 140 -8.13 19.92 -8.97
N THR A 141 -8.62 20.90 -9.72
CA THR A 141 -9.65 20.71 -10.77
C THR A 141 -9.11 20.76 -12.20
N GLN A 142 -7.84 21.15 -12.37
CA GLN A 142 -7.17 21.26 -13.66
C GLN A 142 -5.65 21.28 -13.48
N GLY A 143 -4.92 21.03 -14.57
CA GLY A 143 -3.46 21.11 -14.62
C GLY A 143 -2.76 19.81 -14.26
N GLU A 144 -1.43 19.84 -14.41
CA GLU A 144 -0.52 18.77 -14.02
C GLU A 144 0.23 19.22 -12.75
N HIS A 145 0.37 18.33 -11.77
CA HIS A 145 0.99 18.63 -10.49
C HIS A 145 2.05 17.59 -10.13
N GLN A 146 3.23 18.06 -9.73
CA GLN A 146 4.29 17.20 -9.22
C GLN A 146 4.07 16.94 -7.74
N VAL A 147 4.15 15.68 -7.34
CA VAL A 147 4.03 15.23 -5.96
C VAL A 147 5.25 14.42 -5.61
N GLU A 148 5.99 14.84 -4.60
CA GLU A 148 7.16 14.15 -4.09
C GLU A 148 6.84 13.61 -2.70
N VAL A 149 7.11 12.32 -2.47
CA VAL A 149 6.80 11.62 -1.22
C VAL A 149 8.04 10.89 -0.76
N ILE A 150 8.45 11.11 0.49
CA ILE A 150 9.57 10.40 1.12
C ILE A 150 9.02 9.50 2.21
N LEU A 151 9.39 8.22 2.19
CA LEU A 151 9.01 7.26 3.21
C LEU A 151 10.06 7.16 4.32
N ALA A 152 9.58 7.03 5.56
CA ALA A 152 10.40 6.67 6.72
C ALA A 152 9.56 5.97 7.79
N LYS A 153 10.21 5.39 8.80
CA LYS A 153 9.48 4.83 9.95
C LYS A 153 8.82 5.99 10.69
N PRO A 154 7.55 5.88 11.11
CA PRO A 154 6.98 6.83 12.03
C PRO A 154 7.80 6.82 13.33
N GLU A 155 8.22 7.99 13.81
CA GLU A 155 8.84 8.11 15.13
C GLU A 155 7.87 7.58 16.18
N ARG A 156 8.36 6.68 17.04
CA ARG A 156 7.56 6.24 18.20
C ARG A 156 7.42 7.44 19.13
N ALA A 157 6.19 7.82 19.44
CA ALA A 157 5.89 8.72 20.55
C ALA A 157 6.21 8.01 21.88
N SER A 158 7.49 7.84 22.24
CA SER A 158 7.88 7.26 23.53
C SER A 158 9.25 7.69 24.08
N ASP A 159 9.88 8.74 23.55
CA ASP A 159 11.12 9.31 24.13
C ASP A 159 10.89 10.71 24.70
N SER A 160 9.72 10.94 25.31
CA SER A 160 9.53 12.07 26.22
C SER A 160 9.91 11.62 27.63
N PRO A 161 10.87 12.27 28.32
CA PRO A 161 11.23 11.89 29.68
C PRO A 161 10.03 12.18 30.58
N LEU A 162 9.34 11.12 31.00
CA LEU A 162 8.23 11.18 31.95
C LEU A 162 8.68 11.96 33.19
N LEU A 163 8.04 13.12 33.41
CA LEU A 163 8.02 13.81 34.68
C LEU A 163 7.67 12.80 35.78
N SER A 164 8.60 12.58 36.70
CA SER A 164 8.39 11.74 37.88
C SER A 164 7.26 12.31 38.73
N SER A 165 6.10 11.67 38.72
CA SER A 165 5.03 11.97 39.67
C SER A 165 5.43 11.54 41.09
N PRO A 166 5.12 12.34 42.13
CA PRO A 166 5.57 12.08 43.49
C PRO A 166 4.85 10.89 44.12
N VAL A 167 5.61 10.03 44.80
CA VAL A 167 5.10 8.89 45.59
C VAL A 167 4.31 9.41 46.79
N ILE A 168 3.00 9.16 46.82
CA ILE A 168 2.16 9.41 48.00
C ILE A 168 2.45 8.29 49.02
N LYS A 169 3.07 8.65 50.15
CA LYS A 169 3.22 7.74 51.31
C LYS A 169 1.86 7.49 51.94
N ARG A 170 1.41 6.23 51.96
CA ARG A 170 0.30 5.78 52.82
C ARG A 170 0.70 6.02 54.27
N THR A 171 -0.12 6.78 54.99
CA THR A 171 -0.03 6.95 56.44
C THR A 171 -0.90 5.89 57.09
N ASP A 172 -0.30 5.16 58.02
CA ASP A 172 -0.94 4.14 58.84
C ASP A 172 -1.98 4.78 59.76
N LEU A 173 -3.19 4.22 59.82
CA LEU A 173 -4.12 4.45 60.91
C LEU A 173 -4.66 3.09 61.38
N THR A 174 -4.41 2.88 62.66
CA THR A 174 -4.85 1.84 63.60
C THR A 174 -6.31 1.41 63.47
#